data_AF-A0A431QGS9-F1
#
_entry.id   AF-A0A431QGS9-F1
#
_cell.length_a   1.000
_cell.length_b   1.000
_cell.length_c   1.000
_cell.angle_alpha   90.00
_cell.angle_beta   90.00
_cell.angle_gamma   90.00
#
_symmetry.space_group_name_H-M   'P 1'
#
loop_
_entity.id
_entity.type
_entity.pdbx_description
1 polymer ?
#
loop_
_entity_poly.entity_id
_entity_poly.type
_entity_poly.pdbx_seq_one_letter_code
_entity_poly.pdbx_strand_id
1 'polypeptide(L)'
;MFKNSKNKDEAWKLLDFLFTKEQRAKFTQGEGFLPVNKEEAKMDYYVNNADLAAFTALLPDARFAPVIPGWEEIAQITSDAMQKIYLGGDPEAGLKDAAAKANAVLKK
;
A
#
# COMPACT_ATOMS: atom_id res chain seq x y z
N MET A 1 10.01 13.86 -1.77
CA MET A 1 10.87 14.86 -2.47
C MET A 1 12.33 14.40 -2.40
N PHE A 2 13.08 14.43 -3.50
CA PHE A 2 14.47 14.00 -3.50
C PHE A 2 15.37 14.92 -2.66
N LYS A 3 16.25 14.33 -1.84
CA LYS A 3 17.15 15.07 -0.92
C LYS A 3 18.08 16.04 -1.66
N ASN A 4 18.57 15.64 -2.83
CA ASN A 4 19.49 16.40 -3.67
C ASN A 4 18.80 17.36 -4.66
N SER A 5 17.46 17.51 -4.61
CA SER A 5 16.77 18.47 -5.47
C SER A 5 17.23 19.90 -5.15
N LYS A 6 17.48 20.68 -6.21
CA LYS A 6 17.79 22.12 -6.14
C LYS A 6 16.54 23.01 -6.18
N ASN A 7 15.38 22.45 -6.55
CA ASN A 7 14.12 23.18 -6.77
C ASN A 7 13.04 22.67 -5.79
N LYS A 8 13.37 22.63 -4.49
CA LYS A 8 12.49 22.03 -3.48
C LYS A 8 11.20 22.84 -3.29
N ASP A 9 11.31 24.16 -3.35
CA ASP A 9 10.18 25.07 -3.13
C ASP A 9 9.19 24.98 -4.29
N GLU A 10 9.66 24.96 -5.54
CA GLU A 10 8.81 24.76 -6.72
C GLU A 10 8.17 23.37 -6.72
N ALA A 11 8.94 22.35 -6.36
CA ALA A 11 8.40 20.99 -6.23
C ALA A 11 7.32 20.90 -5.15
N TRP A 12 7.47 21.64 -4.04
CA TRP A 12 6.43 21.73 -3.01
C TRP A 12 5.18 22.45 -3.52
N LYS A 13 5.32 23.59 -4.19
CA LYS A 13 4.18 24.31 -4.80
C LYS A 13 3.37 23.45 -5.77
N LEU A 14 4.05 22.60 -6.57
CA LEU A 14 3.38 21.65 -7.43
C LEU A 14 2.58 20.61 -6.64
N LEU A 15 3.16 20.06 -5.57
CA LEU A 15 2.47 19.11 -4.70
C LEU A 15 1.25 19.77 -4.03
N ASP A 16 1.39 20.99 -3.51
CA ASP A 16 0.28 21.75 -2.93
C ASP A 16 -0.87 21.92 -3.94
N PHE A 17 -0.56 22.27 -5.19
CA PHE A 17 -1.55 22.39 -6.25
C PHE A 17 -2.24 21.04 -6.56
N LEU A 18 -1.47 19.97 -6.75
CA LEU A 18 -1.99 18.63 -7.07
C LEU A 18 -2.88 18.05 -5.96
N PHE A 19 -2.65 18.44 -4.71
CA PHE A 19 -3.41 17.99 -3.55
C PHE A 19 -4.55 18.95 -3.14
N THR A 20 -4.82 20.00 -3.91
CA THR A 20 -6.09 20.71 -3.80
C THR A 20 -7.25 19.75 -4.09
N LYS A 21 -8.40 19.94 -3.41
CA LYS A 21 -9.56 19.03 -3.53
C LYS A 21 -9.97 18.78 -4.99
N GLU A 22 -10.02 19.84 -5.80
CA GLU A 22 -10.42 19.75 -7.20
C GLU A 22 -9.42 18.93 -8.03
N GLN A 23 -8.12 19.26 -7.96
CA GLN A 23 -7.11 18.58 -8.77
C GLN A 23 -6.91 17.15 -8.32
N ARG A 24 -6.95 16.92 -7.01
CA ARG A 24 -6.81 15.58 -6.46
C ARG A 24 -7.96 14.69 -6.93
N ALA A 25 -9.21 15.15 -6.80
CA ALA A 25 -10.38 14.40 -7.24
C ALA A 25 -10.36 14.11 -8.74
N LYS A 26 -10.04 15.11 -9.58
CA LYS A 26 -9.94 14.92 -11.04
C LYS A 26 -8.95 13.81 -11.40
N PHE A 27 -7.77 13.83 -10.81
CA PHE A 27 -6.76 12.82 -11.08
C PHE A 27 -7.18 11.44 -10.56
N THR A 28 -7.60 11.35 -9.29
CA THR A 28 -7.95 10.06 -8.68
C THR A 28 -9.09 9.38 -9.44
N GLN A 29 -10.12 10.14 -9.81
CA GLN A 29 -11.26 9.62 -10.58
C GLN A 29 -10.89 9.32 -12.04
N GLY A 30 -10.07 10.16 -12.67
CA GLY A 30 -9.64 9.97 -14.05
C GLY A 30 -8.77 8.72 -14.25
N GLU A 31 -7.92 8.40 -13.28
CA GLU A 31 -7.09 7.18 -13.28
C GLU A 31 -7.87 5.94 -12.77
N GLY A 32 -9.08 6.12 -12.22
CA GLY A 32 -9.87 5.03 -11.62
C GLY A 32 -9.31 4.54 -10.27
N PHE A 33 -8.58 5.38 -9.54
CA PHE A 33 -8.04 5.06 -8.23
C PHE A 33 -9.06 5.21 -7.11
N LEU A 34 -8.74 4.59 -5.97
CA LEU A 34 -9.45 4.81 -4.71
C LEU A 34 -9.02 6.12 -4.06
N PRO A 35 -9.90 6.75 -3.26
CA PRO A 35 -9.61 8.03 -2.63
C PRO A 35 -8.47 7.91 -1.62
N VAL A 36 -7.50 8.83 -1.67
CA VAL A 36 -6.32 8.81 -0.78
C VAL A 36 -6.47 9.72 0.44
N ASN A 37 -7.58 10.46 0.53
CA ASN A 37 -7.92 11.28 1.68
C ASN A 37 -9.42 11.21 1.99
N LYS A 38 -9.77 11.64 3.22
CA LYS A 38 -11.15 11.58 3.74
C LYS A 38 -12.13 12.47 2.99
N GLU A 39 -11.68 13.55 2.36
CA GLU A 39 -12.55 14.49 1.66
C GLU A 39 -12.96 13.96 0.28
N GLU A 40 -12.06 13.25 -0.41
CA GLU A 40 -12.41 12.49 -1.61
C GLU A 40 -13.33 11.33 -1.26
N ALA A 41 -13.06 10.58 -0.19
CA ALA A 41 -13.85 9.41 0.19
C ALA A 41 -15.33 9.70 0.48
N LYS A 42 -15.70 10.95 0.74
CA LYS A 42 -17.09 11.41 0.94
C LYS A 42 -17.80 11.82 -0.35
N MET A 43 -17.09 11.89 -1.48
CA MET A 43 -17.67 12.33 -2.74
C MET A 43 -18.64 11.28 -3.28
N ASP A 44 -19.71 11.76 -3.94
CA ASP A 44 -20.77 10.95 -4.53
C ASP A 44 -20.23 9.81 -5.40
N TYR A 45 -19.20 10.10 -6.20
CA TYR A 45 -18.49 9.15 -7.05
C TYR A 45 -18.01 7.89 -6.31
N TYR A 46 -17.63 8.00 -5.03
CA TYR A 46 -17.12 6.86 -4.24
C TYR A 46 -18.17 6.24 -3.32
N VAL A 47 -19.14 7.02 -2.82
CA VAL A 47 -20.13 6.53 -1.85
C VAL A 47 -21.36 5.91 -2.50
N ASN A 48 -21.76 6.40 -3.68
CA ASN A 48 -22.98 5.97 -4.38
C ASN A 48 -22.70 5.12 -5.63
N ASN A 49 -21.43 4.92 -5.97
CA ASN A 49 -21.03 3.95 -6.98
C ASN A 49 -20.93 2.56 -6.34
N ALA A 50 -21.78 1.63 -6.77
CA ALA A 50 -21.85 0.28 -6.23
C ALA A 50 -20.51 -0.50 -6.34
N ASP A 51 -19.72 -0.22 -7.37
CA ASP A 51 -18.42 -0.87 -7.59
C ASP A 51 -17.34 -0.32 -6.65
N LEU A 52 -17.47 0.93 -6.19
CA LEU A 52 -16.45 1.62 -5.39
C LEU A 52 -16.79 1.72 -3.90
N ALA A 53 -18.08 1.61 -3.54
CA ALA A 53 -18.54 1.81 -2.18
C ALA A 53 -17.91 0.81 -1.20
N ALA A 54 -17.83 -0.47 -1.59
CA ALA A 54 -17.21 -1.51 -0.77
C ALA A 54 -15.72 -1.26 -0.52
N PHE A 55 -14.98 -0.88 -1.57
CA PHE A 55 -13.55 -0.57 -1.43
C PHE A 55 -13.33 0.68 -0.58
N THR A 56 -14.13 1.73 -0.79
CA THR A 56 -14.04 2.98 -0.04
C THR A 56 -14.35 2.77 1.44
N ALA A 57 -15.32 1.92 1.76
CA ALA A 57 -15.66 1.55 3.14
C ALA A 57 -14.54 0.76 3.85
N LEU A 58 -13.70 0.02 3.11
CA LEU A 58 -12.59 -0.77 3.66
C LEU A 58 -11.34 0.08 3.98
N LEU A 59 -11.15 1.21 3.30
CA LEU A 59 -9.94 2.04 3.43
C LEU A 59 -9.58 2.47 4.86
N PRO A 60 -10.53 2.82 5.75
CA PRO A 60 -10.21 3.17 7.14
C PRO A 60 -9.55 2.04 7.93
N ASP A 61 -9.86 0.79 7.57
CA ASP A 61 -9.36 -0.41 8.25
C ASP A 61 -8.15 -1.04 7.56
N ALA A 62 -7.87 -0.62 6.33
CA ALA A 62 -6.72 -1.10 5.57
C ALA A 62 -5.40 -0.86 6.31
N ARG A 63 -4.43 -1.75 6.06
CA ARG A 63 -3.08 -1.67 6.61
C ARG A 63 -2.09 -1.75 5.46
N PHE A 64 -1.09 -0.87 5.49
CA PHE A 64 0.06 -1.01 4.61
C PHE A 64 0.90 -2.20 5.05
N ALA A 65 1.70 -2.69 4.12
CA ALA A 65 2.86 -3.50 4.44
C ALA A 65 3.69 -2.87 5.59
N PRO A 66 4.25 -3.68 6.50
CA PRO A 66 5.21 -3.22 7.49
C PRO A 66 6.31 -2.35 6.90
N VAL A 67 6.49 -1.14 7.45
CA VAL A 67 7.49 -0.17 6.99
C VAL A 67 8.84 -0.49 7.62
N ILE A 68 9.43 -1.61 7.23
CA ILE A 68 10.70 -2.12 7.74
C ILE A 68 11.68 -2.43 6.60
N PRO A 69 12.99 -2.29 6.82
CA PRO A 69 13.99 -2.79 5.88
C PRO A 69 13.78 -4.28 5.61
N GLY A 70 13.92 -4.69 4.35
CA GLY A 70 13.80 -6.09 3.95
C GLY A 70 12.37 -6.63 3.88
N TRP A 71 11.33 -5.80 3.99
CA TRP A 71 9.93 -6.25 3.87
C TRP A 71 9.67 -7.12 2.63
N GLU A 72 10.15 -6.70 1.45
CA GLU A 72 9.95 -7.46 0.20
C GLU A 72 10.60 -8.85 0.25
N GLU A 73 11.79 -8.98 0.85
CA GLU A 73 12.46 -10.28 1.04
C GLU A 73 11.65 -11.17 1.99
N ILE A 74 11.11 -10.59 3.07
CA ILE A 74 10.25 -11.29 4.04
C ILE A 74 8.93 -11.75 3.40
N ALA A 75 8.31 -10.90 2.58
CA ALA A 75 7.07 -11.23 1.87
C ALA A 75 7.29 -12.38 0.87
N GLN A 76 8.43 -12.39 0.17
CA GLN A 76 8.79 -13.50 -0.72
C GLN A 76 9.03 -14.79 0.05
N ILE A 77 9.80 -14.77 1.14
CA ILE A 77 10.04 -15.93 2.02
C ILE A 77 8.71 -16.54 2.49
N THR A 78 7.76 -15.68 2.88
CA THR A 78 6.43 -16.11 3.33
C THR A 78 5.63 -16.73 2.19
N SER A 79 5.65 -16.12 1.00
CA SER A 79 4.94 -16.63 -0.18
C SER A 79 5.47 -17.99 -0.62
N ASP A 80 6.80 -18.18 -0.63
CA ASP A 80 7.44 -19.46 -0.96
C ASP A 80 7.06 -20.57 0.02
N ALA A 81 6.98 -20.24 1.32
CA ALA A 81 6.56 -21.17 2.34
C ALA A 81 5.09 -21.60 2.13
N MET A 82 4.20 -20.64 1.87
CA MET A 82 2.80 -20.92 1.55
C MET A 82 2.65 -21.80 0.30
N GLN A 83 3.44 -21.54 -0.75
CA GLN A 83 3.43 -22.37 -1.96
C GLN A 83 3.82 -23.83 -1.65
N LYS A 84 4.86 -24.06 -0.84
CA LYS A 84 5.26 -25.42 -0.43
C LYS A 84 4.17 -26.11 0.38
N ILE A 85 3.50 -25.38 1.27
CA ILE A 85 2.38 -25.90 2.06
C ILE A 85 1.23 -26.32 1.14
N TYR A 86 0.86 -25.50 0.16
CA TYR A 86 -0.17 -25.84 -0.82
C TYR A 86 0.19 -27.05 -1.71
N LEU A 87 1.48 -27.33 -1.87
CA LEU A 87 2.00 -28.52 -2.57
C LEU A 87 2.14 -29.76 -1.67
N GLY A 88 1.61 -29.73 -0.44
CA GLY A 88 1.59 -30.86 0.49
C GLY A 88 2.69 -30.86 1.55
N GLY A 89 3.43 -29.75 1.70
CA GLY A 89 4.40 -29.57 2.78
C GLY A 89 3.75 -29.40 4.16
N ASP A 90 4.48 -29.73 5.22
CA ASP A 90 4.02 -29.56 6.60
C ASP A 90 3.87 -28.05 6.96
N PRO A 91 2.68 -27.59 7.38
CA PRO A 91 2.44 -26.18 7.69
C PRO A 91 3.27 -25.65 8.85
N GLU A 92 3.41 -26.41 9.93
CA GLU A 92 4.08 -25.94 11.13
C GLU A 92 5.59 -25.78 10.88
N ALA A 93 6.23 -26.79 10.29
CA ALA A 93 7.63 -26.75 9.92
C ALA A 93 7.90 -25.67 8.85
N GLY A 94 7.05 -25.57 7.84
CA GLY A 94 7.18 -24.57 6.77
C GLY A 94 7.13 -23.13 7.30
N LEU A 95 6.17 -22.83 8.19
CA LEU A 95 6.05 -21.50 8.78
C LEU A 95 7.16 -21.21 9.80
N LYS A 96 7.64 -22.19 10.56
CA LYS A 96 8.80 -22.02 11.47
C LYS A 96 10.08 -21.68 10.71
N ASP A 97 10.35 -22.38 9.60
CA ASP A 97 11.49 -22.09 8.73
C ASP A 97 11.38 -20.69 8.11
N ALA A 98 10.20 -20.31 7.61
CA ALA A 98 9.95 -18.97 7.07
C ALA A 98 10.21 -17.88 8.12
N ALA A 99 9.71 -18.06 9.35
CA ALA A 99 9.93 -17.12 10.44
C ALA A 99 11.42 -17.00 10.81
N ALA A 100 12.16 -18.11 10.86
CA ALA A 100 13.60 -18.09 11.12
C ALA A 100 14.37 -17.30 10.05
N LYS A 101 14.02 -17.49 8.77
CA LYS A 101 14.61 -16.74 7.64
C LYS A 101 14.27 -15.26 7.69
N ALA A 102 13.00 -14.92 7.92
CA ALA A 102 12.58 -13.52 8.08
C ALA A 102 13.34 -12.82 9.23
N ASN A 103 13.52 -13.50 10.37
CA ASN A 103 14.31 -12.98 11.48
C ASN A 103 15.79 -12.77 11.13
N ALA A 104 16.36 -13.55 10.20
CA ALA A 104 17.71 -13.32 9.72
C ALA A 104 17.79 -12.09 8.81
N VAL A 105 16.78 -11.84 7.97
CA VAL A 105 16.68 -10.60 7.16
C VAL A 105 16.66 -9.37 8.05
N LEU A 106 15.86 -9.39 9.12
CA LEU A 106 15.72 -8.26 10.06
C LEU A 106 16.99 -7.94 10.86
N LYS A 107 17.99 -8.83 10.86
CA LYS A 107 19.27 -8.64 11.57
C LYS A 107 20.37 -8.07 10.68
N LYS A 108 20.14 -7.95 9.37
CA LYS A 108 21.08 -7.32 8.43
C LYS A 108 21.08 -5.80 8.61
#